data_AF-A0A2U3KRK9-F1
#
_entry.id   AF-A0A2U3KRK9-F1
#
_cell.length_a   1.000
_cell.length_b   1.000
_cell.length_c   1.000
_cell.angle_alpha   90.00
_cell.angle_beta   90.00
_cell.angle_gamma   90.00
#
_symmetry.space_group_name_H-M   'P 1'
#
loop_
_entity.id
_entity.type
_entity.pdbx_description
1 polymer ?
#
loop_
_entity_poly.entity_id
_entity_poly.type
_entity_poly.pdbx_seq_one_letter_code
_entity_poly.pdbx_strand_id
1 'polypeptide(L)'
;MAETSQLVATFILNAIWQITAITALAFLCTKLLHRAPSRFAHGVWIAALGACLLIPTATVVLQHREATGRASELAPTAQPEPAAEPNARAIPVSFHSLSRSVSFSPRILYALLWVYGIVLLFHVARLAWFGYQTRRVCQLAYPYPLSPALARIVEHCVRSFSLPCVSVLCTQLSGPATLGFRRPLLLLPETFFLDAIPEDDLSSAISHELAHVLRRDFLFNLLYEIASLPVRFHPCATLILSRIAQTRELACDEIAVQVLPTTRRYATSLLHIAQSMFAGPDSNYALGLFDTNTLEDRIMNILKNNDTRKQARAVRLIAVCLIGAASIGLSAFSLRLNTSHSEDLNLFVGTWEAKYQGTTFFTLHLKLENGSLGGTCVHGERLTLVNGELIPDSSKLSTHKIVEASVSGKKLLLKIGDENSSDTFPLEFTLTGADQAEGRIVVASDSGTPPPKKPWHFERVGQ
;
A
#
# COMPACT_ATOMS: atom_id res chain seq x y z
N MET A 1 -10.05 -6.72 -19.90
CA MET A 1 -10.49 -7.03 -18.53
C MET A 1 -9.46 -7.86 -17.75
N ALA A 2 -8.80 -8.84 -18.37
CA ALA A 2 -7.78 -9.67 -17.70
C ALA A 2 -6.53 -8.89 -17.24
N GLU A 3 -6.03 -7.95 -18.06
CA GLU A 3 -4.88 -7.12 -17.66
C GLU A 3 -5.22 -6.21 -16.48
N THR A 4 -6.39 -5.58 -16.49
CA THR A 4 -6.83 -4.69 -15.41
C THR A 4 -7.02 -5.43 -14.08
N SER A 5 -7.54 -6.66 -14.10
CA SER A 5 -7.69 -7.47 -12.89
C SER A 5 -6.33 -7.92 -12.33
N GLN A 6 -5.37 -8.25 -13.19
CA GLN A 6 -3.99 -8.57 -12.77
C GLN A 6 -3.29 -7.37 -12.14
N LEU A 7 -3.41 -6.17 -12.72
CA LEU A 7 -2.79 -4.96 -12.19
C LEU A 7 -3.34 -4.61 -10.80
N VAL A 8 -4.66 -4.67 -10.61
CA VAL A 8 -5.30 -4.39 -9.31
C VAL A 8 -4.89 -5.44 -8.27
N ALA A 9 -4.86 -6.71 -8.62
CA ALA A 9 -4.44 -7.73 -7.67
C ALA A 9 -2.95 -7.64 -7.32
N THR A 10 -2.11 -7.26 -8.28
CA THR A 10 -0.68 -7.02 -8.04
C THR A 10 -0.49 -5.82 -7.12
N PHE A 11 -1.31 -4.77 -7.27
CA PHE A 11 -1.37 -3.66 -6.33
C PHE A 11 -1.73 -4.13 -4.92
N ILE A 12 -2.82 -4.91 -4.76
CA ILE A 12 -3.28 -5.39 -3.46
C ILE A 12 -2.19 -6.24 -2.78
N LEU A 13 -1.58 -7.16 -3.52
CA LEU A 13 -0.56 -8.06 -2.98
C LEU A 13 0.67 -7.30 -2.46
N ASN A 14 1.15 -6.32 -3.23
CA ASN A 14 2.28 -5.50 -2.81
C ASN A 14 1.88 -4.55 -1.65
N ALA A 15 0.67 -4.02 -1.67
CA ALA A 15 0.16 -3.13 -0.62
C ALA A 15 0.16 -3.79 0.77
N ILE A 16 -0.12 -5.09 0.90
CA ILE A 16 -0.14 -5.79 2.20
C ILE A 16 1.19 -5.62 2.95
N TRP A 17 2.30 -5.96 2.32
CA TRP A 17 3.60 -5.92 2.99
C TRP A 17 4.21 -4.52 2.98
N GLN A 18 4.04 -3.76 1.88
CA GLN A 18 4.59 -2.41 1.75
C GLN A 18 3.97 -1.44 2.75
N ILE A 19 2.64 -1.45 2.91
CA ILE A 19 1.95 -0.58 3.89
C ILE A 19 2.42 -0.91 5.31
N THR A 20 2.56 -2.20 5.64
CA THR A 20 3.05 -2.64 6.95
C THR A 20 4.46 -2.11 7.23
N ALA A 21 5.38 -2.26 6.27
CA ALA A 21 6.74 -1.77 6.40
C ALA A 21 6.83 -0.23 6.52
N ILE A 22 6.06 0.50 5.71
CA ILE A 22 5.97 1.96 5.77
C ILE A 22 5.44 2.41 7.14
N THR A 23 4.43 1.72 7.66
CA THR A 23 3.85 2.04 8.97
C THR A 23 4.85 1.82 10.10
N ALA A 24 5.59 0.72 10.08
CA ALA A 24 6.64 0.45 11.06
C ALA A 24 7.76 1.51 11.02
N LEU A 25 8.17 1.92 9.81
CA LEU A 25 9.14 3.00 9.61
C LEU A 25 8.62 4.34 10.16
N ALA A 26 7.36 4.67 9.92
CA ALA A 26 6.72 5.89 10.44
C ALA A 26 6.66 5.88 11.98
N PHE A 27 6.35 4.74 12.61
CA PHE A 27 6.43 4.58 14.06
C PHE A 27 7.84 4.81 14.61
N LEU A 28 8.86 4.28 13.93
CA LEU A 28 10.25 4.48 14.34
C LEU A 28 10.66 5.96 14.21
N CYS A 29 10.35 6.60 13.09
CA CYS A 29 10.61 8.03 12.87
C CYS A 29 9.91 8.90 13.93
N THR A 30 8.64 8.61 14.25
CA THR A 30 7.87 9.37 15.25
C THR A 30 8.37 9.15 16.68
N LYS A 31 8.85 7.95 17.04
CA LYS A 31 9.50 7.68 18.32
C LYS A 31 10.80 8.50 18.48
N LEU A 32 11.58 8.64 17.41
CA LEU A 32 12.79 9.48 17.40
C LEU A 32 12.45 10.98 17.46
N LEU A 33 11.27 11.36 16.97
CA LEU A 33 10.72 12.71 17.01
C LEU A 33 9.97 13.04 18.30
N HIS A 34 9.97 12.16 19.31
CA HIS A 34 9.12 12.34 20.50
C HIS A 34 9.34 13.67 21.24
N ARG A 35 10.49 14.37 21.05
CA ARG A 35 10.77 15.70 21.64
C ARG A 35 10.60 16.88 20.67
N ALA A 36 10.15 16.64 19.44
CA ALA A 36 9.89 17.68 18.44
C ALA A 36 8.42 18.15 18.54
N PRO A 37 8.11 19.37 18.05
CA PRO A 37 6.73 19.84 17.97
C PRO A 37 5.82 18.86 17.21
N SER A 38 4.55 18.76 17.63
CA SER A 38 3.59 17.77 17.11
C SER A 38 3.34 17.89 15.60
N ARG A 39 3.51 19.09 15.04
CA ARG A 39 3.47 19.33 13.58
C ARG A 39 4.42 18.45 12.76
N PHE A 40 5.59 18.07 13.29
CA PHE A 40 6.53 17.22 12.56
C PHE A 40 6.11 15.75 12.59
N ALA A 41 5.62 15.27 13.74
CA ALA A 41 5.03 13.94 13.83
C ALA A 41 3.83 13.82 12.89
N HIS A 42 2.98 14.86 12.84
CA HIS A 42 1.87 14.94 11.88
C HIS A 42 2.35 14.85 10.42
N GLY A 43 3.40 15.60 10.06
CA GLY A 43 4.02 15.53 8.72
C GLY A 43 4.54 14.14 8.34
N VAL A 44 5.15 13.40 9.28
CA VAL A 44 5.58 12.01 9.05
C VAL A 44 4.40 11.10 8.71
N TRP A 45 3.29 11.21 9.44
CA TRP A 45 2.11 10.37 9.19
C TRP A 45 1.42 10.72 7.87
N ILE A 46 1.38 12.00 7.48
CA ILE A 46 0.91 12.43 6.15
C ILE A 46 1.80 11.84 5.05
N ALA A 47 3.13 11.94 5.22
CA ALA A 47 4.09 11.36 4.28
C ALA A 47 3.93 9.83 4.17
N ALA A 48 3.71 9.15 5.29
CA ALA A 48 3.45 7.71 5.32
C ALA A 48 2.16 7.35 4.55
N LEU A 49 1.07 8.10 4.76
CA LEU A 49 -0.18 7.88 4.01
C LEU A 49 0.02 8.04 2.50
N GLY A 50 0.73 9.10 2.09
CA GLY A 50 1.08 9.31 0.67
C GLY A 50 1.95 8.17 0.12
N ALA A 51 2.95 7.74 0.88
CA ALA A 51 3.83 6.64 0.52
C ALA A 51 3.07 5.30 0.36
N CYS A 52 2.09 5.02 1.24
CA CYS A 52 1.23 3.84 1.16
C CYS A 52 0.41 3.77 -0.14
N LEU A 53 0.12 4.92 -0.77
CA LEU A 53 -0.57 4.96 -2.06
C LEU A 53 0.42 4.95 -3.24
N LEU A 54 1.46 5.79 -3.17
CA LEU A 54 2.39 6.01 -4.28
C LEU A 54 3.33 4.84 -4.53
N ILE A 55 3.76 4.12 -3.49
CA ILE A 55 4.73 3.04 -3.64
C ILE A 55 4.13 1.80 -4.31
N PRO A 56 2.98 1.25 -3.86
CA PRO A 56 2.42 0.09 -4.54
C PRO A 56 1.96 0.42 -5.96
N THR A 57 1.45 1.63 -6.20
CA THR A 57 1.11 2.08 -7.56
C THR A 57 2.34 2.20 -8.46
N ALA A 58 3.42 2.84 -7.98
CA ALA A 58 4.67 2.92 -8.71
C ALA A 58 5.26 1.53 -9.01
N THR A 59 5.18 0.60 -8.05
CA THR A 59 5.63 -0.79 -8.23
C THR A 59 4.89 -1.43 -9.41
N VAL A 60 3.57 -1.33 -9.46
CA VAL A 60 2.75 -1.88 -10.56
C VAL A 60 3.08 -1.22 -11.90
N VAL A 61 3.25 0.10 -11.94
CA VAL A 61 3.58 0.84 -13.18
C VAL A 61 4.96 0.45 -13.71
N LEU A 62 5.97 0.38 -12.84
CA LEU A 62 7.32 -0.04 -13.21
C LEU A 62 7.31 -1.49 -13.72
N GLN A 63 6.58 -2.37 -13.03
CA GLN A 63 6.47 -3.76 -13.45
C GLN A 63 5.79 -3.90 -14.83
N HIS A 64 4.74 -3.12 -15.08
CA HIS A 64 4.04 -3.12 -16.38
C HIS A 64 4.93 -2.58 -17.51
N ARG A 65 5.73 -1.53 -17.25
CA ARG A 65 6.71 -0.97 -18.20
C ARG A 65 7.83 -1.96 -18.53
N GLU A 66 8.36 -2.67 -17.55
CA GLU A 66 9.39 -3.71 -17.79
C GLU A 66 8.84 -4.86 -18.65
N ALA A 67 7.58 -5.26 -18.43
CA ALA A 67 6.96 -6.34 -19.20
C ALA A 67 6.74 -5.95 -20.68
N THR A 68 6.26 -4.72 -20.91
CA THR A 68 6.05 -4.17 -22.25
C THR A 68 7.37 -3.86 -22.96
N GLY A 69 8.38 -3.36 -22.24
CA GLY A 69 9.73 -3.10 -22.76
C GLY A 69 10.45 -4.38 -23.22
N ARG A 70 10.42 -5.45 -22.41
CA ARG A 70 10.97 -6.76 -22.81
C ARG A 70 10.26 -7.36 -24.01
N ALA A 71 8.94 -7.19 -24.11
CA ALA A 71 8.17 -7.66 -25.27
C ALA A 71 8.58 -6.94 -26.57
N SER A 72 8.94 -5.65 -26.49
CA SER A 72 9.43 -4.87 -27.63
C SER A 72 10.86 -5.25 -28.04
N GLU A 73 11.70 -5.68 -27.10
CA GLU A 73 13.10 -6.09 -27.36
C GLU A 73 13.20 -7.51 -27.93
N LEU A 74 12.22 -8.36 -27.65
CA LEU A 74 12.07 -9.71 -28.21
C LEU A 74 11.35 -9.76 -29.56
N ALA A 75 10.86 -8.62 -30.08
CA ALA A 75 10.32 -8.54 -31.42
C ALA A 75 11.47 -8.73 -32.44
N PRO A 76 11.34 -9.61 -33.44
CA PRO A 76 12.42 -9.88 -34.38
C PRO A 76 12.78 -8.59 -35.11
N THR A 77 13.99 -8.09 -34.84
CA THR A 77 14.57 -6.95 -35.54
C THR A 77 14.84 -7.40 -36.98
N ALA A 78 13.86 -7.19 -37.85
CA ALA A 78 14.06 -7.34 -39.27
C ALA A 78 14.89 -6.14 -39.76
N GLN A 79 16.18 -6.40 -39.95
CA GLN A 79 17.19 -5.73 -40.78
C GLN A 79 18.47 -5.34 -40.00
N PRO A 80 19.66 -5.80 -40.44
CA PRO A 80 20.93 -5.28 -39.98
C PRO A 80 21.25 -3.96 -40.71
N GLU A 81 21.18 -2.84 -40.00
CA GLU A 81 21.71 -1.56 -40.46
C GLU A 81 23.18 -1.41 -39.99
N PRO A 82 24.09 -0.80 -40.79
CA PRO A 82 25.53 -0.86 -40.53
C PRO A 82 25.95 -0.10 -39.28
N ALA A 83 26.96 -0.65 -38.61
CA ALA A 83 27.57 -0.15 -37.39
C ALA A 83 27.96 1.34 -37.45
N ALA A 84 27.34 2.14 -36.59
CA ALA A 84 27.84 3.45 -36.16
C ALA A 84 28.55 3.33 -34.80
N GLU A 85 29.63 4.10 -34.65
CA GLU A 85 30.66 4.00 -33.61
C GLU A 85 30.17 4.11 -32.13
N PRO A 86 30.93 3.53 -31.17
CA PRO A 86 30.49 3.38 -29.79
C PRO A 86 30.83 4.60 -28.94
N ASN A 87 29.99 5.64 -28.94
CA ASN A 87 30.13 6.77 -28.02
C ASN A 87 28.88 6.98 -27.17
N ALA A 88 28.72 6.10 -26.18
CA ALA A 88 28.25 6.41 -24.82
C ALA A 88 28.13 5.08 -24.08
N ARG A 89 29.12 4.75 -23.23
CA ARG A 89 28.90 3.74 -22.18
C ARG A 89 27.93 4.35 -21.17
N ALA A 90 26.64 4.31 -21.48
CA ALA A 90 25.65 4.19 -20.43
C ALA A 90 25.99 2.89 -19.72
N ILE A 91 26.46 2.96 -18.48
CA ILE A 91 26.51 1.79 -17.62
C ILE A 91 25.03 1.51 -17.34
N PRO A 92 24.41 0.45 -17.91
CA PRO A 92 23.09 0.08 -17.47
C PRO A 92 23.27 -0.36 -16.03
N VAL A 93 22.84 0.47 -15.09
CA VAL A 93 22.60 0.01 -13.73
C VAL A 93 21.34 -0.86 -13.84
N SER A 94 21.55 -2.10 -14.26
CA SER A 94 20.52 -3.12 -14.29
C SER A 94 20.23 -3.50 -12.85
N PHE A 95 19.27 -2.80 -12.25
CA PHE A 95 18.62 -3.29 -11.05
C PHE A 95 17.87 -4.55 -11.45
N HIS A 96 18.49 -5.72 -11.27
CA HIS A 96 17.80 -6.98 -11.40
C HIS A 96 16.75 -7.06 -10.29
N SER A 97 15.53 -6.62 -10.61
CA SER A 97 14.36 -6.92 -9.81
C SER A 97 14.15 -8.43 -9.90
N LEU A 98 14.50 -9.16 -8.83
CA LEU A 98 14.13 -10.56 -8.66
C LEU A 98 12.63 -10.61 -8.34
N SER A 99 11.78 -10.25 -9.31
CA SER A 99 10.34 -10.31 -9.12
C SER A 99 9.93 -11.77 -8.95
N ARG A 100 9.42 -12.11 -7.76
CA ARG A 100 8.89 -13.44 -7.51
C ARG A 100 7.47 -13.51 -8.07
N SER A 101 7.26 -14.42 -9.03
CA SER A 101 5.94 -14.68 -9.58
C SER A 101 5.13 -15.54 -8.60
N VAL A 102 3.92 -15.09 -8.29
CA VAL A 102 2.93 -15.87 -7.54
C VAL A 102 1.77 -16.14 -8.47
N SER A 103 1.39 -17.41 -8.60
CA SER A 103 0.28 -17.84 -9.45
C SER A 103 -0.94 -18.12 -8.59
N PHE A 104 -2.07 -17.50 -8.91
CA PHE A 104 -3.37 -17.79 -8.30
C PHE A 104 -4.32 -18.40 -9.32
N SER A 105 -5.22 -19.26 -8.85
CA SER A 105 -6.34 -19.71 -9.69
C SER A 105 -7.24 -18.51 -10.05
N PRO A 106 -7.79 -18.45 -11.27
CA PRO A 106 -8.65 -17.34 -11.69
C PRO A 106 -9.83 -17.10 -10.72
N ARG A 107 -10.38 -18.16 -10.12
CA ARG A 107 -11.48 -18.06 -9.15
C ARG A 107 -11.07 -17.29 -7.89
N ILE A 108 -9.90 -17.59 -7.34
CA ILE A 108 -9.37 -16.89 -6.14
C ILE A 108 -9.10 -15.43 -6.48
N LEU A 109 -8.54 -15.14 -7.65
CA LEU A 109 -8.31 -13.78 -8.12
C LEU A 109 -9.61 -12.97 -8.17
N TYR A 110 -10.65 -13.49 -8.83
CA TYR A 110 -11.94 -12.80 -8.89
C TYR A 110 -12.57 -12.63 -7.52
N ALA A 111 -12.48 -13.63 -6.63
CA ALA A 111 -12.97 -13.51 -5.26
C ALA A 111 -12.26 -12.38 -4.48
N LEU A 112 -10.94 -12.27 -4.59
CA LEU A 112 -10.17 -11.19 -3.96
C LEU A 112 -10.57 -9.80 -4.49
N LEU A 113 -10.77 -9.69 -5.81
CA LEU A 113 -11.22 -8.43 -6.43
C LEU A 113 -12.63 -8.04 -5.99
N TRP A 114 -13.54 -9.00 -5.86
CA TRP A 114 -14.88 -8.76 -5.32
C TRP A 114 -14.85 -8.28 -3.88
N VAL A 115 -14.08 -8.95 -3.02
CA VAL A 115 -13.92 -8.53 -1.62
C VAL A 115 -13.33 -7.11 -1.55
N TYR A 116 -12.28 -6.82 -2.33
CA TYR A 116 -11.71 -5.49 -2.41
C TYR A 116 -12.72 -4.44 -2.88
N GLY A 117 -13.49 -4.74 -3.93
CA GLY A 117 -14.53 -3.85 -4.45
C GLY A 117 -15.64 -3.57 -3.43
N ILE A 118 -16.09 -4.58 -2.69
CA ILE A 118 -17.10 -4.44 -1.63
C ILE A 118 -16.57 -3.57 -0.50
N VAL A 119 -15.34 -3.80 -0.04
CA VAL A 119 -14.71 -3.00 1.02
C VAL A 119 -14.55 -1.54 0.57
N LEU A 120 -14.08 -1.31 -0.67
CA LEU A 120 -13.96 0.02 -1.24
C LEU A 120 -15.32 0.72 -1.30
N LEU A 121 -16.36 0.04 -1.81
CA LEU A 121 -17.71 0.57 -1.90
C LEU A 121 -18.28 0.93 -0.52
N PHE A 122 -18.08 0.05 0.47
CA PHE A 122 -18.49 0.31 1.85
C PHE A 122 -17.85 1.59 2.39
N HIS A 123 -16.55 1.80 2.18
CA HIS A 123 -15.87 3.01 2.64
C HIS A 123 -16.29 4.27 1.87
N VAL A 124 -16.54 4.16 0.57
CA VAL A 124 -17.10 5.27 -0.23
C VAL A 124 -18.50 5.65 0.26
N ALA A 125 -19.37 4.66 0.47
CA ALA A 125 -20.72 4.88 0.98
C ALA A 125 -20.69 5.48 2.39
N ARG A 126 -19.80 4.99 3.25
CA ARG A 126 -19.56 5.55 4.58
C ARG A 126 -19.11 7.02 4.47
N LEU A 127 -18.14 7.35 3.62
CA LEU A 127 -17.68 8.73 3.42
C LEU A 127 -18.82 9.64 2.91
N ALA A 128 -19.62 9.16 1.97
CA ALA A 128 -20.80 9.87 1.49
C ALA A 128 -21.83 10.11 2.60
N TRP A 129 -22.06 9.11 3.46
CA TRP A 129 -22.92 9.22 4.63
C TRP A 129 -22.40 10.26 5.63
N PHE A 130 -21.10 10.27 5.93
CA PHE A 130 -20.49 11.31 6.78
C PHE A 130 -20.66 12.70 6.18
N GLY A 131 -20.49 12.85 4.86
CA GLY A 131 -20.75 14.09 4.15
C GLY A 131 -22.22 14.54 4.24
N TYR A 132 -23.16 13.60 4.11
CA TYR A 132 -24.59 13.85 4.27
C TYR A 132 -24.93 14.29 5.70
N GLN A 133 -24.45 13.58 6.72
CA GLN A 133 -24.67 13.94 8.12
C GLN A 133 -24.08 15.31 8.46
N THR A 134 -22.88 15.63 7.95
CA THR A 134 -22.27 16.94 8.13
C THR A 134 -23.14 18.05 7.54
N ARG A 135 -23.70 17.84 6.34
CA ARG A 135 -24.63 18.79 5.71
C ARG A 135 -25.92 18.94 6.52
N ARG A 136 -26.45 17.84 7.04
CA ARG A 136 -27.65 17.85 7.87
C ARG A 136 -27.43 18.65 9.15
N VAL A 137 -26.30 18.47 9.83
CA VAL A 137 -25.92 19.27 11.01
C VAL A 137 -25.82 20.76 10.65
N CYS A 138 -25.21 21.10 9.51
CA CYS A 138 -25.14 22.49 9.05
C CYS A 138 -26.53 23.09 8.76
N GLN A 139 -27.47 22.30 8.24
CA GLN A 139 -28.84 22.74 7.95
C GLN A 139 -29.68 22.93 9.21
N LEU A 140 -29.38 22.17 10.26
CA LEU A 140 -30.04 22.28 11.55
C LEU A 140 -29.40 23.36 12.45
N ALA A 141 -28.21 23.84 12.10
CA ALA A 141 -27.57 24.94 12.80
C ALA A 141 -28.29 26.26 12.49
N TYR A 142 -28.51 27.08 13.52
CA TYR A 142 -29.28 28.32 13.40
C TYR A 142 -28.55 29.50 14.06
N PRO A 143 -28.76 30.74 13.58
CA PRO A 143 -28.19 31.91 14.21
C PRO A 143 -28.85 32.13 15.58
N TYR A 144 -28.03 32.34 16.62
CA TYR A 144 -28.49 32.65 17.97
C TYR A 144 -27.74 33.89 18.48
N PRO A 145 -28.41 34.83 19.18
CA PRO A 145 -27.76 36.03 19.69
C PRO A 145 -26.62 35.67 20.64
N LEU A 146 -25.42 36.18 20.35
CA LEU A 146 -24.24 36.00 21.18
C LEU A 146 -24.37 36.85 22.45
N SER A 147 -24.07 36.28 23.62
CA SER A 147 -23.92 37.08 24.84
C SER A 147 -22.73 38.06 24.66
N PRO A 148 -22.75 39.25 25.29
CA PRO A 148 -21.66 40.21 25.16
C PRO A 148 -20.29 39.65 25.59
N ALA A 149 -20.28 38.70 26.54
CA ALA A 149 -19.07 38.00 26.97
C ALA A 149 -18.56 37.06 25.88
N LEU A 150 -19.42 36.20 25.34
CA LEU A 150 -19.07 35.27 24.27
C LEU A 150 -18.60 35.99 23.01
N ALA A 151 -19.29 37.06 22.60
CA ALA A 151 -18.90 37.86 21.43
C ALA A 151 -17.48 38.44 21.58
N ARG A 152 -17.14 38.96 22.77
CA ARG A 152 -15.82 39.51 23.09
C ARG A 152 -14.72 38.45 23.02
N ILE A 153 -14.98 37.26 23.53
CA ILE A 153 -14.03 36.14 23.52
C ILE A 153 -13.78 35.66 22.09
N VAL A 154 -14.85 35.47 21.30
CA VAL A 154 -14.72 35.08 19.89
C VAL A 154 -13.93 36.13 19.12
N GLU A 155 -14.25 37.41 19.28
CA GLU A 155 -13.56 38.51 18.59
C GLU A 155 -12.08 38.57 18.98
N HIS A 156 -11.76 38.40 20.27
CA HIS A 156 -10.38 38.36 20.76
C HIS A 156 -9.59 37.20 20.13
N CYS A 157 -10.16 35.99 20.09
CA CYS A 157 -9.49 34.82 19.54
C CYS A 157 -9.33 34.92 18.00
N VAL A 158 -10.35 35.38 17.29
CA VAL A 158 -10.31 35.60 15.83
C VAL A 158 -9.24 36.62 15.46
N ARG A 159 -9.13 37.72 16.22
CA ARG A 159 -8.06 38.72 16.04
C ARG A 159 -6.68 38.15 16.32
N SER A 160 -6.54 37.39 17.40
CA SER A 160 -5.26 36.78 17.79
C SER A 160 -4.71 35.84 16.72
N PHE A 161 -5.57 35.09 16.04
CA PHE A 161 -5.19 34.22 14.93
C PHE A 161 -5.21 34.89 13.54
N SER A 162 -5.58 36.18 13.46
CA SER A 162 -5.70 36.92 12.18
C SER A 162 -6.60 36.20 11.16
N LEU A 163 -7.68 35.59 11.62
CA LEU A 163 -8.57 34.79 10.77
C LEU A 163 -9.55 35.69 9.99
N PRO A 164 -9.94 35.29 8.75
CA PRO A 164 -11.06 35.92 8.07
C PRO A 164 -12.36 35.70 8.89
N CYS A 165 -13.38 36.53 8.63
CA CYS A 165 -14.66 36.47 9.36
C CYS A 165 -15.19 35.03 9.48
N VAL A 166 -15.35 34.58 10.73
CA VAL A 166 -15.88 33.26 11.10
C VAL A 166 -17.35 33.43 11.48
N SER A 167 -18.24 32.65 10.88
CA SER A 167 -19.66 32.68 11.26
C SER A 167 -19.90 31.77 12.46
N VAL A 168 -20.50 32.29 13.52
CA VAL A 168 -20.87 31.52 14.70
C VAL A 168 -22.34 31.13 14.62
N LEU A 169 -22.64 29.84 14.74
CA LEU A 169 -24.02 29.33 14.79
C LEU A 169 -24.22 28.44 16.01
N CYS A 170 -25.48 28.36 16.47
CA CYS A 170 -25.90 27.44 17.51
C CYS A 170 -26.22 26.07 16.92
N THR A 171 -25.95 25.01 17.66
CA THR A 171 -26.26 23.63 17.29
C THR A 171 -26.65 22.78 18.50
N GLN A 172 -27.31 21.64 18.25
CA GLN A 172 -27.68 20.66 19.28
C GLN A 172 -26.60 19.60 19.53
N LEU A 173 -25.37 19.82 19.04
CA LEU A 173 -24.25 18.93 19.33
C LEU A 173 -23.86 18.99 20.81
N SER A 174 -23.21 17.94 21.31
CA SER A 174 -22.73 17.89 22.70
C SER A 174 -21.44 18.70 22.92
N GLY A 175 -20.77 19.13 21.85
CA GLY A 175 -19.51 19.87 21.92
C GLY A 175 -19.36 20.86 20.77
N PRO A 176 -18.42 21.81 20.88
CA PRO A 176 -18.13 22.77 19.82
C PRO A 176 -17.52 22.02 18.62
N ALA A 177 -17.76 22.55 17.42
CA ALA A 177 -17.22 21.95 16.20
C ALA A 177 -17.00 23.02 15.12
N THR A 178 -15.98 22.80 14.29
CA THR A 178 -15.69 23.67 13.16
C THR A 178 -15.92 22.97 11.83
N LEU A 179 -16.60 23.67 10.92
CA LEU A 179 -17.00 23.12 9.61
C LEU A 179 -16.68 24.08 8.47
N GLY A 180 -16.39 23.50 7.30
CA GLY A 180 -16.16 24.24 6.07
C GLY A 180 -14.72 24.70 5.87
N PHE A 181 -14.40 25.15 4.65
CA PHE A 181 -13.04 25.56 4.27
C PHE A 181 -12.94 26.99 3.70
N ARG A 182 -13.89 27.42 2.85
CA ARG A 182 -13.91 28.80 2.30
C ARG A 182 -14.58 29.81 3.24
N ARG A 183 -15.58 29.35 3.97
CA ARG A 183 -16.36 30.13 4.94
C ARG A 183 -16.45 29.25 6.19
N PRO A 184 -15.47 29.33 7.10
CA PRO A 184 -15.47 28.49 8.29
C PRO A 184 -16.67 28.87 9.17
N LEU A 185 -17.40 27.85 9.59
CA LEU A 185 -18.47 27.95 10.57
C LEU A 185 -17.97 27.39 11.90
N LEU A 186 -18.13 28.18 12.95
CA LEU A 186 -17.96 27.76 14.33
C LEU A 186 -19.35 27.38 14.88
N LEU A 187 -19.58 26.10 15.06
CA LEU A 187 -20.77 25.58 15.70
C LEU A 187 -20.53 25.47 17.20
N LEU A 188 -21.37 26.14 17.98
CA LEU A 188 -21.34 26.08 19.44
C LEU A 188 -22.61 25.42 19.95
N PRO A 189 -22.52 24.57 20.98
CA PRO A 189 -23.69 23.98 21.60
C PRO A 189 -24.48 25.04 22.38
N GLU A 190 -25.78 24.81 22.60
CA GLU A 190 -26.65 25.75 23.33
C GLU A 190 -26.09 26.15 24.70
N THR A 191 -25.40 25.23 25.38
CA THR A 191 -24.77 25.47 26.70
C THR A 191 -23.74 26.60 26.70
N PHE A 192 -23.09 26.87 25.56
CA PHE A 192 -22.11 27.96 25.44
C PHE A 192 -22.78 29.34 25.40
N PHE A 193 -24.07 29.40 25.07
CA PHE A 193 -24.84 30.65 25.02
C PHE A 193 -25.56 30.96 26.35
N LEU A 194 -25.60 30.02 27.29
CA LEU A 194 -26.30 30.16 28.57
C LEU A 194 -25.44 30.74 29.71
N ASP A 195 -24.24 31.26 29.40
CA ASP A 195 -23.24 31.79 30.34
C ASP A 195 -22.91 30.85 31.53
N ALA A 196 -23.17 29.55 31.36
CA ALA A 196 -22.94 28.52 32.38
C ALA A 196 -21.48 28.04 32.47
N ILE A 197 -20.65 28.45 31.51
CA ILE A 197 -19.27 28.00 31.34
C ILE A 197 -18.31 29.13 31.74
N PRO A 198 -17.28 28.87 32.56
CA PRO A 198 -16.26 29.87 32.89
C PRO A 198 -15.59 30.48 31.65
N GLU A 199 -15.29 31.79 31.67
CA GLU A 199 -14.68 32.49 30.53
C GLU A 199 -13.33 31.88 30.07
N ASP A 200 -12.55 31.33 31.00
CA ASP A 200 -11.28 30.65 30.70
C ASP A 200 -11.49 29.34 29.92
N ASP A 201 -12.54 28.58 30.27
CA ASP A 201 -12.88 27.32 29.61
C ASP A 201 -13.46 27.59 28.21
N LEU A 202 -14.29 28.63 28.11
CA LEU A 202 -14.84 29.12 26.85
C LEU A 202 -13.73 29.62 25.89
N SER A 203 -12.80 30.42 26.41
CA SER A 203 -11.64 30.90 25.63
C SER A 203 -10.75 29.75 25.17
N SER A 204 -10.54 28.73 26.01
CA SER A 204 -9.77 27.53 25.66
C SER A 204 -10.44 26.75 24.52
N ALA A 205 -11.74 26.46 24.65
CA ALA A 205 -12.51 25.73 23.64
C ALA A 205 -12.55 26.47 22.30
N ILE A 206 -12.86 27.77 22.30
CA ILE A 206 -12.92 28.57 21.08
C ILE A 206 -11.53 28.69 20.43
N SER A 207 -10.47 28.89 21.22
CA SER A 207 -9.11 28.97 20.68
C SER A 207 -8.69 27.67 20.01
N HIS A 208 -9.07 26.52 20.58
CA HIS A 208 -8.83 25.20 19.98
C HIS A 208 -9.58 25.02 18.66
N GLU A 209 -10.86 25.35 18.62
CA GLU A 209 -11.65 25.28 17.39
C GLU A 209 -11.13 26.22 16.30
N LEU A 210 -10.74 27.44 16.65
CA LEU A 210 -10.15 28.37 15.68
C LEU A 210 -8.78 27.90 15.19
N ALA A 211 -8.03 27.11 15.98
CA ALA A 211 -6.81 26.46 15.50
C ALA A 211 -7.11 25.45 14.36
N HIS A 212 -8.21 24.70 14.43
CA HIS A 212 -8.64 23.85 13.31
C HIS A 212 -8.96 24.67 12.05
N VAL A 213 -9.60 25.84 12.21
CA VAL A 213 -9.89 26.76 11.10
C VAL A 213 -8.60 27.29 10.49
N LEU A 214 -7.65 27.74 11.31
CA LEU A 214 -6.35 28.25 10.88
C LEU A 214 -5.59 27.20 10.05
N ARG A 215 -5.61 25.95 10.48
CA ARG A 215 -4.95 24.83 9.82
C ARG A 215 -5.72 24.24 8.64
N ARG A 216 -6.99 24.65 8.46
CA ARG A 216 -7.92 24.10 7.45
C ARG A 216 -8.12 22.59 7.61
N ASP A 217 -8.20 22.13 8.86
CA ASP A 217 -8.22 20.71 9.18
C ASP A 217 -9.43 19.98 8.58
N PHE A 218 -10.57 20.66 8.43
CA PHE A 218 -11.75 20.10 7.74
C PHE A 218 -11.42 19.66 6.30
N LEU A 219 -10.70 20.50 5.54
CA LEU A 219 -10.30 20.19 4.16
C LEU A 219 -9.30 19.03 4.13
N PHE A 220 -8.27 19.09 4.97
CA PHE A 220 -7.25 18.04 5.00
C PHE A 220 -7.80 16.70 5.47
N ASN A 221 -8.71 16.69 6.44
CA ASN A 221 -9.39 15.48 6.87
C ASN A 221 -10.17 14.82 5.72
N LEU A 222 -10.88 15.61 4.91
CA LEU A 222 -11.54 15.11 3.70
C LEU A 222 -10.54 14.56 2.68
N LEU A 223 -9.41 15.26 2.46
CA LEU A 223 -8.35 14.78 1.56
C LEU A 223 -7.73 13.48 2.05
N TYR A 224 -7.50 13.31 3.36
CA TYR A 224 -6.96 12.08 3.94
C TYR A 224 -7.94 10.91 3.82
N GLU A 225 -9.23 11.15 4.08
CA GLU A 225 -10.26 10.11 3.89
C GLU A 225 -10.30 9.66 2.42
N ILE A 226 -10.32 10.59 1.46
CA ILE A 226 -10.30 10.28 0.02
C ILE A 226 -9.02 9.54 -0.38
N ALA A 227 -7.85 10.05 0.02
CA ALA A 227 -6.55 9.45 -0.31
C ALA A 227 -6.38 8.05 0.28
N SER A 228 -7.02 7.77 1.43
CA SER A 228 -6.96 6.47 2.09
C SER A 228 -7.88 5.41 1.48
N LEU A 229 -8.89 5.78 0.66
CA LEU A 229 -9.89 4.85 0.13
C LEU A 229 -9.27 3.60 -0.53
N PRO A 230 -8.24 3.70 -1.40
CA PRO A 230 -7.67 2.53 -2.07
C PRO A 230 -6.94 1.58 -1.12
N VAL A 231 -6.47 2.07 0.02
CA VAL A 231 -5.67 1.33 1.00
C VAL A 231 -6.44 1.03 2.30
N ARG A 232 -7.71 1.48 2.39
CA ARG A 232 -8.55 1.42 3.59
C ARG A 232 -8.85 0.00 4.05
N PHE A 233 -8.74 -0.98 3.13
CA PHE A 233 -8.85 -2.41 3.44
C PHE A 233 -7.75 -2.90 4.40
N HIS A 234 -6.63 -2.18 4.50
CA HIS A 234 -5.49 -2.57 5.32
C HIS A 234 -5.60 -2.00 6.75
N PRO A 235 -5.42 -2.80 7.83
CA PRO A 235 -5.55 -2.32 9.20
C PRO A 235 -4.55 -1.20 9.52
N CYS A 236 -3.32 -1.28 8.99
CA CYS A 236 -2.34 -0.21 9.21
C CYS A 236 -2.75 1.14 8.59
N ALA A 237 -3.58 1.18 7.54
CA ALA A 237 -4.10 2.45 7.01
C ALA A 237 -5.03 3.12 8.03
N THR A 238 -5.85 2.34 8.74
CA THR A 238 -6.69 2.86 9.84
C THR A 238 -5.83 3.39 10.99
N LEU A 239 -4.74 2.69 11.35
CA LEU A 239 -3.79 3.16 12.36
C LEU A 239 -3.11 4.47 11.97
N ILE A 240 -2.66 4.59 10.72
CA ILE A 240 -2.07 5.83 10.21
C ILE A 240 -3.08 6.99 10.35
N LEU A 241 -4.33 6.79 9.95
CA LEU A 241 -5.36 7.83 10.08
C LEU A 241 -5.66 8.19 11.53
N SER A 242 -5.71 7.20 12.44
CA SER A 242 -5.85 7.48 13.88
C SER A 242 -4.67 8.29 14.41
N ARG A 243 -3.44 8.03 13.95
CA ARG A 243 -2.25 8.82 14.33
C ARG A 243 -2.25 10.22 13.71
N ILE A 244 -2.74 10.39 12.49
CA ILE A 244 -2.97 11.70 11.86
C ILE A 244 -3.97 12.51 12.69
N ALA A 245 -5.09 11.90 13.09
CA ALA A 245 -6.09 12.53 13.95
C ALA A 245 -5.50 12.92 15.30
N GLN A 246 -4.82 11.99 15.99
CA GLN A 246 -4.19 12.27 17.28
C GLN A 246 -3.18 13.43 17.19
N THR A 247 -2.25 13.38 16.23
CA THR A 247 -1.22 14.43 16.06
C THR A 247 -1.79 15.77 15.59
N ARG A 248 -2.97 15.76 14.94
CA ARG A 248 -3.71 16.97 14.62
C ARG A 248 -4.19 17.66 15.90
N GLU A 249 -4.86 16.93 16.80
CA GLU A 249 -5.35 17.47 18.06
C GLU A 249 -4.21 18.09 18.90
N LEU A 250 -3.09 17.35 19.05
CA LEU A 250 -1.91 17.84 19.76
C LEU A 250 -1.36 19.14 19.16
N ALA A 251 -1.37 19.25 17.84
CA ALA A 251 -0.83 20.39 17.15
C ALA A 251 -1.84 21.55 17.04
N CYS A 252 -3.13 21.32 17.26
CA CYS A 252 -4.12 22.37 17.52
C CYS A 252 -3.97 22.91 18.94
N ASP A 253 -3.77 22.05 19.93
CA ASP A 253 -3.50 22.46 21.31
C ASP A 253 -2.26 23.36 21.42
N GLU A 254 -1.18 23.01 20.71
CA GLU A 254 0.05 23.84 20.63
C GLU A 254 -0.20 25.25 20.07
N ILE A 255 -1.22 25.43 19.22
CA ILE A 255 -1.62 26.72 18.66
C ILE A 255 -2.56 27.45 19.62
N ALA A 256 -3.55 26.74 20.17
CA ALA A 256 -4.54 27.30 21.09
C ALA A 256 -3.88 27.93 22.32
N VAL A 257 -2.90 27.25 22.91
CA VAL A 257 -2.15 27.72 24.09
C VAL A 257 -1.48 29.08 23.88
N GLN A 258 -1.17 29.48 22.64
CA GLN A 258 -0.48 30.75 22.35
C GLN A 258 -1.38 31.97 22.57
N VAL A 259 -2.70 31.79 22.59
CA VAL A 259 -3.68 32.86 22.83
C VAL A 259 -4.01 32.99 24.31
N LEU A 260 -3.74 31.95 25.11
CA LEU A 260 -4.07 31.94 26.53
C LEU A 260 -2.95 32.49 27.42
N PRO A 261 -3.28 33.06 28.60
CA PRO A 261 -2.29 33.67 29.49
C PRO A 261 -1.24 32.67 30.00
N THR A 262 -1.64 31.43 30.27
CA THR A 262 -0.74 30.39 30.75
C THR A 262 -1.13 29.01 30.24
N THR A 263 -0.12 28.18 29.96
CA THR A 263 -0.25 26.77 29.58
C THR A 263 -1.03 25.96 30.62
N ARG A 264 -0.81 26.23 31.91
CA ARG A 264 -1.48 25.52 33.02
C ARG A 264 -2.98 25.80 33.05
N ARG A 265 -3.39 27.04 32.75
CA ARG A 265 -4.80 27.41 32.67
C ARG A 265 -5.49 26.65 31.54
N TYR A 266 -4.88 26.60 30.35
CA TYR A 266 -5.40 25.80 29.24
C TYR A 266 -5.54 24.31 29.60
N ALA A 267 -4.52 23.71 30.22
CA ALA A 267 -4.59 22.30 30.64
C ALA A 267 -5.71 22.04 31.67
N THR A 268 -5.95 22.99 32.57
CA THR A 268 -7.05 22.91 33.56
C THR A 268 -8.41 23.01 32.88
N SER A 269 -8.56 23.97 31.96
CA SER A 269 -9.77 24.14 31.16
C SER A 269 -10.08 22.92 30.30
N LEU A 270 -9.06 22.31 29.67
CA LEU A 270 -9.22 21.09 28.91
C LEU A 270 -9.74 19.93 29.77
N LEU A 271 -9.26 19.83 31.02
CA LEU A 271 -9.73 18.83 31.99
C LEU A 271 -11.19 19.08 32.40
N HIS A 272 -11.58 20.33 32.67
CA HIS A 272 -12.97 20.67 32.99
C HIS A 272 -13.92 20.36 31.84
N ILE A 273 -13.55 20.72 30.61
CA ILE A 273 -14.33 20.42 29.41
C ILE A 273 -14.50 18.91 29.27
N ALA A 274 -13.42 18.13 29.39
CA ALA A 274 -13.50 16.67 29.31
C ALA A 274 -14.41 16.09 30.40
N GLN A 275 -14.28 16.53 31.65
CA GLN A 275 -15.13 16.10 32.77
C GLN A 275 -16.62 16.39 32.50
N SER A 276 -16.93 17.55 31.94
CA SER A 276 -18.32 17.91 31.59
C SER A 276 -18.90 17.03 30.49
N MET A 277 -18.08 16.55 29.55
CA MET A 277 -18.49 15.63 28.50
C MET A 277 -18.70 14.20 29.03
N PHE A 278 -17.90 13.75 30.01
CA PHE A 278 -18.04 12.42 30.63
C PHE A 278 -19.20 12.30 31.62
N ALA A 279 -19.77 13.41 32.08
CA ALA A 279 -20.90 13.41 33.02
C ALA A 279 -22.27 13.11 32.35
N GLY A 280 -22.29 12.84 31.03
CA GLY A 280 -23.51 12.54 30.28
C GLY A 280 -24.00 11.08 30.42
N PRO A 281 -25.31 10.80 30.23
CA PRO A 281 -25.90 9.48 30.47
C PRO A 281 -25.38 8.34 29.56
N ASP A 282 -24.78 8.66 28.41
CA ASP A 282 -24.50 7.70 27.32
C ASP A 282 -23.02 7.32 27.18
N SER A 283 -22.17 7.55 28.19
CA SER A 283 -20.73 7.23 28.10
C SER A 283 -20.47 5.72 28.24
N ASN A 284 -20.68 4.96 27.17
CA ASN A 284 -20.40 3.53 27.13
C ASN A 284 -18.90 3.25 27.39
N TYR A 285 -18.65 2.40 28.39
CA TYR A 285 -17.39 2.07 29.05
C TYR A 285 -16.17 1.70 28.17
N ALA A 286 -16.35 1.46 26.87
CA ALA A 286 -15.24 1.22 25.93
C ALA A 286 -14.66 2.49 25.32
N LEU A 287 -15.41 3.62 25.26
CA LEU A 287 -14.93 4.90 24.75
C LEU A 287 -14.01 5.62 25.76
N GLY A 288 -14.34 5.54 27.05
CA GLY A 288 -13.63 6.26 28.12
C GLY A 288 -12.15 5.89 28.27
N LEU A 289 -11.75 4.64 27.95
CA LEU A 289 -10.35 4.21 28.07
C LEU A 289 -9.48 4.70 26.89
N PHE A 290 -10.07 4.94 25.72
CA PHE A 290 -9.39 5.56 24.58
C PHE A 290 -9.40 7.09 24.68
N ASP A 291 -10.46 7.69 25.21
CA ASP A 291 -10.54 9.15 25.42
C ASP A 291 -9.66 9.63 26.59
N THR A 292 -9.46 8.82 27.64
CA THR A 292 -8.55 9.15 28.75
C THR A 292 -7.09 9.16 28.31
N ASN A 293 -6.65 8.16 27.55
CA ASN A 293 -5.29 8.12 27.00
C ASN A 293 -5.04 9.29 26.03
N THR A 294 -6.04 9.67 25.22
CA THR A 294 -5.89 10.82 24.32
C THR A 294 -5.84 12.15 25.08
N LEU A 295 -6.63 12.31 26.15
CA LEU A 295 -6.58 13.48 27.03
C LEU A 295 -5.23 13.60 27.75
N GLU A 296 -4.72 12.49 28.29
CA GLU A 296 -3.39 12.43 28.93
C GLU A 296 -2.31 12.87 27.94
N ASP A 297 -2.29 12.29 26.74
CA ASP A 297 -1.32 12.63 25.69
C ASP A 297 -1.37 14.12 25.35
N ARG A 298 -2.57 14.72 25.28
CA ARG A 298 -2.76 16.16 25.03
C ARG A 298 -2.17 17.01 26.15
N ILE A 299 -2.55 16.75 27.39
CA ILE A 299 -2.06 17.50 28.56
C ILE A 299 -0.53 17.37 28.67
N MET A 300 0.00 16.15 28.55
CA MET A 300 1.44 15.89 28.64
C MET A 300 2.22 16.54 27.50
N ASN A 301 1.66 16.59 26.29
CA ASN A 301 2.30 17.27 25.17
C ASN A 301 2.37 18.78 25.36
N ILE A 302 1.30 19.40 25.86
CA ILE A 302 1.24 20.85 26.10
C ILE A 302 2.18 21.28 27.22
N LEU A 303 2.33 20.46 28.26
CA LEU A 303 3.26 20.71 29.37
C LEU A 303 4.73 20.47 28.97
N LYS A 304 4.97 19.85 27.81
CA LYS A 304 6.31 19.56 27.32
C LYS A 304 6.98 20.84 26.81
N ASN A 305 8.20 21.07 27.25
CA ASN A 305 8.99 22.17 26.72
C ASN A 305 9.53 21.82 25.33
N ASN A 306 9.00 22.49 24.30
CA ASN A 306 9.34 22.22 22.90
C ASN A 306 10.67 22.93 22.52
N ASP A 307 11.70 22.15 22.24
CA ASP A 307 13.03 22.65 21.91
C ASP A 307 13.15 22.93 20.40
N THR A 308 13.03 24.20 20.02
CA THR A 308 13.00 24.68 18.64
C THR A 308 14.28 24.38 17.85
N ARG A 309 15.43 24.17 18.52
CA ARG A 309 16.72 23.86 17.85
C ARG A 309 16.79 22.47 17.21
N LYS A 310 15.81 21.59 17.46
CA LYS A 310 15.78 20.20 16.95
C LYS A 310 14.97 20.02 15.66
N GLN A 311 14.42 21.10 15.10
CA GLN A 311 13.65 21.12 13.85
C GLN A 311 14.45 20.59 12.63
N ALA A 312 15.75 20.88 12.55
CA ALA A 312 16.62 20.39 11.47
C ALA A 312 16.91 18.87 11.54
N ARG A 313 16.79 18.24 12.72
CA ARG A 313 16.84 16.78 12.84
C ARG A 313 15.52 16.16 12.39
N ALA A 314 14.40 16.84 12.61
CA ALA A 314 13.09 16.37 12.22
C ALA A 314 12.91 16.30 10.71
N VAL A 315 13.32 17.34 9.99
CA VAL A 315 13.29 17.36 8.51
C VAL A 315 14.17 16.26 7.91
N ARG A 316 15.36 16.02 8.47
CA ARG A 316 16.24 14.92 8.04
C ARG A 316 15.61 13.54 8.26
N LEU A 317 14.92 13.34 9.39
CA LEU A 317 14.22 12.08 9.66
C LEU A 317 13.03 11.86 8.74
N ILE A 318 12.29 12.91 8.36
CA ILE A 318 11.23 12.84 7.33
C ILE A 318 11.83 12.41 5.99
N ALA A 319 12.95 13.03 5.59
CA ALA A 319 13.66 12.66 4.35
C ALA A 319 14.13 11.19 4.39
N VAL A 320 14.69 10.72 5.51
CA VAL A 320 15.07 9.30 5.70
C VAL A 320 13.86 8.38 5.63
N CYS A 321 12.72 8.77 6.23
CA CYS A 321 11.47 8.02 6.17
C CYS A 321 10.97 7.90 4.71
N LEU A 322 11.00 9.00 3.94
CA LEU A 322 10.61 9.02 2.53
C LEU A 322 11.55 8.19 1.64
N ILE A 323 12.87 8.31 1.84
CA ILE A 323 13.89 7.56 1.10
C ILE A 323 13.80 6.06 1.45
N GLY A 324 13.61 5.73 2.73
CA GLY A 324 13.42 4.35 3.19
C GLY A 324 12.16 3.73 2.60
N ALA A 325 11.04 4.47 2.60
CA ALA A 325 9.80 4.03 1.97
C ALA A 325 10.00 3.82 0.44
N ALA A 326 10.65 4.75 -0.25
CA ALA A 326 10.97 4.59 -1.68
C ALA A 326 11.85 3.36 -1.95
N SER A 327 12.84 3.10 -1.08
CA SER A 327 13.72 1.93 -1.17
C SER A 327 12.97 0.62 -0.95
N ILE A 328 11.97 0.61 -0.05
CA ILE A 328 11.07 -0.53 0.14
C ILE A 328 10.29 -0.83 -1.14
N GLY A 329 9.76 0.20 -1.81
CA GLY A 329 9.06 0.06 -3.09
C GLY A 329 9.92 -0.47 -4.22
N LEU A 330 11.21 -0.08 -4.24
CA LEU A 330 12.21 -0.51 -5.22
C LEU A 330 12.88 -1.85 -4.87
N SER A 331 12.58 -2.43 -3.70
CA SER A 331 13.28 -3.64 -3.23
C SER A 331 12.90 -4.88 -4.05
N ALA A 332 13.82 -5.85 -4.08
CA ALA A 332 13.70 -7.12 -4.82
C ALA A 332 12.51 -8.02 -4.37
N PHE A 333 11.70 -7.58 -3.41
CA PHE A 333 10.52 -8.31 -2.92
C PHE A 333 9.22 -7.96 -3.65
N SER A 334 9.26 -7.18 -4.74
CA SER A 334 8.04 -6.91 -5.51
C SER A 334 7.45 -8.21 -6.06
N LEU A 335 6.21 -8.50 -5.68
CA LEU A 335 5.49 -9.68 -6.15
C LEU A 335 4.80 -9.34 -7.46
N ARG A 336 4.91 -10.23 -8.45
CA ARG A 336 4.14 -10.15 -9.71
C ARG A 336 3.10 -11.26 -9.71
N LEU A 337 1.87 -10.94 -10.07
CA LEU A 337 0.84 -11.94 -10.31
C LEU A 337 0.83 -12.37 -11.76
N ASN A 338 1.07 -13.65 -12.00
CA ASN A 338 0.74 -14.28 -13.26
C ASN A 338 -0.57 -15.05 -13.07
N THR A 339 -1.59 -14.72 -13.86
CA THR A 339 -2.69 -15.67 -14.05
C THR A 339 -2.29 -16.60 -15.18
N SER A 340 -2.05 -17.87 -14.87
CA SER A 340 -2.04 -18.90 -15.89
C SER A 340 -3.46 -19.03 -16.43
N HIS A 341 -3.75 -18.38 -17.56
CA HIS A 341 -5.01 -18.60 -18.25
C HIS A 341 -5.06 -20.06 -18.71
N SER A 342 -6.17 -20.75 -18.42
CA SER A 342 -6.37 -22.14 -18.84
C SER A 342 -6.26 -22.32 -20.37
N GLU A 343 -6.54 -21.26 -21.14
CA GLU A 343 -6.35 -21.25 -22.60
C GLU A 343 -4.88 -21.30 -23.00
N ASP A 344 -3.99 -20.56 -22.33
CA ASP A 344 -2.55 -20.63 -22.59
C ASP A 344 -1.96 -21.97 -22.15
N LEU A 345 -2.45 -22.54 -21.05
CA LEU A 345 -2.04 -23.86 -20.56
C LEU A 345 -2.49 -24.99 -21.51
N ASN A 346 -3.68 -24.89 -22.10
CA ASN A 346 -4.18 -25.87 -23.07
C ASN A 346 -3.27 -26.02 -24.30
N LEU A 347 -2.55 -24.96 -24.68
CA LEU A 347 -1.59 -25.03 -25.78
C LEU A 347 -0.46 -26.04 -25.50
N PHE A 348 -0.14 -26.29 -24.23
CA PHE A 348 0.92 -27.22 -23.83
C PHE A 348 0.40 -28.62 -23.48
N VAL A 349 -0.93 -28.82 -23.36
CA VAL A 349 -1.51 -30.12 -23.00
C VAL A 349 -1.28 -31.14 -24.11
N GLY A 350 -0.73 -32.29 -23.76
CA GLY A 350 -0.42 -33.35 -24.69
C GLY A 350 0.85 -34.11 -24.31
N THR A 351 1.19 -35.08 -25.13
CA THR A 351 2.42 -35.86 -25.03
C THR A 351 3.45 -35.32 -25.99
N TRP A 352 4.58 -34.87 -25.45
CA TRP A 352 5.69 -34.31 -26.20
C TRP A 352 6.89 -35.26 -26.14
N GLU A 353 7.51 -35.53 -27.28
CA GLU A 353 8.68 -36.41 -27.38
C GLU A 353 9.86 -35.65 -27.98
N ALA A 354 11.03 -35.79 -27.37
CA ALA A 354 12.29 -35.39 -27.98
C ALA A 354 13.03 -36.63 -28.51
N LYS A 355 13.41 -36.57 -29.78
CA LYS A 355 14.11 -37.64 -30.50
C LYS A 355 15.52 -37.21 -30.85
N TYR A 356 16.47 -38.11 -30.67
CA TYR A 356 17.85 -37.97 -31.14
C TYR A 356 18.23 -39.20 -31.95
N GLN A 357 18.68 -39.00 -33.19
CA GLN A 357 18.99 -40.08 -34.15
C GLN A 357 17.86 -41.13 -34.26
N GLY A 358 16.60 -40.69 -34.22
CA GLY A 358 15.42 -41.56 -34.34
C GLY A 358 14.98 -42.28 -33.06
N THR A 359 15.71 -42.15 -31.94
CA THR A 359 15.34 -42.73 -30.65
C THR A 359 14.78 -41.66 -29.72
N THR A 360 13.60 -41.90 -29.13
CA THR A 360 13.01 -41.01 -28.12
C THR A 360 13.78 -41.13 -26.81
N PHE A 361 14.32 -40.01 -26.32
CA PHE A 361 15.13 -39.98 -25.10
C PHE A 361 14.46 -39.20 -23.95
N PHE A 362 13.41 -38.44 -24.27
CA PHE A 362 12.68 -37.62 -23.32
C PHE A 362 11.21 -37.57 -23.74
N THR A 363 10.32 -37.93 -22.82
CA THR A 363 8.87 -37.85 -23.02
C THR A 363 8.25 -37.02 -21.92
N LEU A 364 7.42 -36.05 -22.29
CA LEU A 364 6.75 -35.14 -21.37
C LEU A 364 5.24 -35.23 -21.59
N HIS A 365 4.54 -35.81 -20.63
CA HIS A 365 3.09 -35.88 -20.61
C HIS A 365 2.54 -34.72 -19.78
N LEU A 366 1.86 -33.78 -20.43
CA LEU A 366 1.26 -32.61 -19.79
C LEU A 366 -0.27 -32.74 -19.80
N LYS A 367 -0.89 -32.64 -18.63
CA LYS A 367 -2.35 -32.67 -18.45
C LYS A 367 -2.78 -31.48 -17.59
N LEU A 368 -3.98 -30.97 -17.86
CA LEU A 368 -4.57 -29.93 -17.02
C LEU A 368 -5.29 -30.56 -15.83
N GLU A 369 -4.79 -30.36 -14.62
CA GLU A 369 -5.44 -30.80 -13.38
C GLU A 369 -5.75 -29.57 -12.51
N ASN A 370 -7.03 -29.35 -12.21
CA ASN A 370 -7.50 -28.27 -11.32
C ASN A 370 -7.00 -26.84 -11.68
N GLY A 371 -6.75 -26.56 -12.96
CA GLY A 371 -6.27 -25.25 -13.44
C GLY A 371 -4.76 -25.03 -13.33
N SER A 372 -4.00 -26.08 -13.01
CA SER A 372 -2.54 -26.16 -13.08
C SER A 372 -2.14 -27.18 -14.16
N LEU A 373 -1.00 -26.96 -14.83
CA LEU A 373 -0.39 -28.00 -15.67
C LEU A 373 0.26 -29.02 -14.76
N GLY A 374 -0.31 -30.22 -14.69
CA GLY A 374 0.27 -31.40 -14.06
C GLY A 374 0.83 -32.35 -15.12
N GLY A 375 1.53 -33.40 -14.70
CA GLY A 375 2.07 -34.35 -15.66
C GLY A 375 3.21 -35.21 -15.16
N THR A 376 3.69 -36.06 -16.06
CA THR A 376 4.84 -36.93 -15.85
C THR A 376 5.90 -36.65 -16.90
N CYS A 377 7.14 -36.70 -16.48
CA CYS A 377 8.33 -36.62 -17.33
C CYS A 377 9.04 -37.96 -17.25
N VAL A 378 9.39 -38.53 -18.41
CA VAL A 378 10.23 -39.72 -18.51
C VAL A 378 11.51 -39.33 -19.23
N HIS A 379 12.67 -39.56 -18.62
CA HIS A 379 13.97 -39.27 -19.24
C HIS A 379 15.02 -40.32 -18.86
N GLY A 380 16.12 -40.37 -19.62
CA GLY A 380 17.27 -41.22 -19.29
C GLY A 380 18.01 -40.73 -18.04
N GLU A 381 18.34 -41.62 -17.10
CA GLU A 381 18.97 -41.28 -15.79
C GLU A 381 20.34 -40.58 -15.93
N ARG A 382 21.05 -40.78 -17.03
CA ARG A 382 22.44 -40.34 -17.19
C ARG A 382 22.60 -39.48 -18.44
N LEU A 383 23.06 -38.25 -18.30
CA LEU A 383 23.39 -37.38 -19.42
C LEU A 383 24.84 -37.65 -19.87
N THR A 384 25.01 -38.12 -21.10
CA THR A 384 26.31 -38.29 -21.75
C THR A 384 26.58 -37.11 -22.67
N LEU A 385 27.80 -36.56 -22.61
CA LEU A 385 28.20 -35.47 -23.50
C LEU A 385 28.79 -36.08 -24.77
N VAL A 386 28.08 -35.97 -25.89
CA VAL A 386 28.57 -36.38 -27.20
C VAL A 386 28.65 -35.13 -28.08
N ASN A 387 29.84 -34.79 -28.58
CA ASN A 387 30.07 -33.62 -29.43
C ASN A 387 29.58 -32.27 -28.86
N GLY A 388 29.55 -32.13 -27.53
CA GLY A 388 29.08 -30.92 -26.85
C GLY A 388 27.55 -30.81 -26.70
N GLU A 389 26.81 -31.86 -27.06
CA GLU A 389 25.38 -32.02 -26.81
C GLU A 389 25.17 -33.04 -25.68
N LEU A 390 24.27 -32.73 -24.74
CA LEU A 390 23.89 -33.65 -23.66
C LEU A 390 22.83 -34.61 -24.19
N ILE A 391 23.14 -35.90 -24.24
CA ILE A 391 22.28 -36.99 -24.69
C ILE A 391 21.98 -37.89 -23.49
N PRO A 392 20.69 -38.11 -23.14
CA PRO A 392 20.33 -39.07 -22.10
C PRO A 392 20.62 -40.51 -22.53
N ASP A 393 21.15 -41.30 -21.59
CA ASP A 393 21.34 -42.73 -21.71
C ASP A 393 19.96 -43.41 -21.68
N SER A 394 19.52 -43.93 -22.82
CA SER A 394 18.20 -44.55 -23.00
C SER A 394 18.09 -45.94 -22.36
N SER A 395 19.17 -46.47 -21.77
CA SER A 395 19.18 -47.80 -21.14
C SER A 395 18.46 -47.86 -19.79
N LYS A 396 18.30 -46.71 -19.11
CA LYS A 396 17.54 -46.58 -17.85
C LYS A 396 16.67 -45.33 -17.86
N LEU A 397 15.36 -45.53 -17.86
CA LEU A 397 14.36 -44.47 -17.86
C LEU A 397 13.86 -44.23 -16.42
N SER A 398 13.95 -42.98 -15.95
CA SER A 398 13.32 -42.54 -14.71
C SER A 398 12.05 -41.76 -15.02
N THR A 399 11.01 -41.98 -14.20
CA THR A 399 9.75 -41.23 -14.28
C THR A 399 9.69 -40.23 -13.13
N HIS A 400 9.56 -38.95 -13.45
CA HIS A 400 9.44 -37.85 -12.49
C HIS A 400 8.10 -37.15 -12.65
N LYS A 401 7.62 -36.52 -11.57
CA LYS A 401 6.35 -35.78 -11.57
C LYS A 401 6.62 -34.29 -11.71
N ILE A 402 5.70 -33.59 -12.36
CA ILE A 402 5.76 -32.13 -12.45
C ILE A 402 5.23 -31.56 -11.14
N VAL A 403 6.09 -30.84 -10.41
CA VAL A 403 5.81 -30.27 -9.10
C VAL A 403 5.21 -28.86 -9.22
N GLU A 404 5.72 -28.08 -10.19
CA GLU A 404 5.27 -26.71 -10.41
C GLU A 404 5.37 -26.38 -11.90
N ALA A 405 4.35 -25.72 -12.45
CA ALA A 405 4.31 -25.26 -13.83
C ALA A 405 3.91 -23.79 -13.88
N SER A 406 4.73 -22.96 -14.53
CA SER A 406 4.49 -21.53 -14.70
C SER A 406 4.58 -21.15 -16.17
N VAL A 407 3.54 -20.51 -16.70
CA VAL A 407 3.47 -20.07 -18.10
C VAL A 407 3.69 -18.56 -18.19
N SER A 408 4.45 -18.14 -19.20
CA SER A 408 4.61 -16.75 -19.63
C SER A 408 4.59 -16.69 -21.15
N GLY A 409 3.40 -16.47 -21.73
CA GLY A 409 3.19 -16.50 -23.17
C GLY A 409 3.49 -17.88 -23.77
N LYS A 410 4.40 -17.94 -24.75
CA LYS A 410 4.83 -19.20 -25.40
C LYS A 410 5.84 -20.02 -24.58
N LYS A 411 6.28 -19.52 -23.43
CA LYS A 411 7.25 -20.18 -22.56
C LYS A 411 6.56 -20.80 -21.35
N LEU A 412 6.89 -22.06 -21.08
CA LEU A 412 6.46 -22.86 -19.97
C LEU A 412 7.71 -23.23 -19.15
N LEU A 413 7.75 -22.83 -17.89
CA LEU A 413 8.78 -23.23 -16.96
C LEU A 413 8.23 -24.33 -16.06
N LEU A 414 8.85 -25.50 -16.09
CA LEU A 414 8.49 -26.67 -15.31
C LEU A 414 9.54 -26.92 -14.24
N LYS A 415 9.11 -27.21 -13.01
CA LYS A 415 9.96 -27.85 -12.00
C LYS A 415 9.58 -29.31 -11.93
N ILE A 416 10.55 -30.16 -12.26
CA ILE A 416 10.39 -31.61 -12.30
C ILE A 416 11.15 -32.17 -11.09
N GLY A 417 10.50 -33.05 -10.33
CA GLY A 417 11.06 -33.62 -9.11
C GLY A 417 10.59 -35.06 -8.87
N ASP A 418 11.26 -35.74 -7.96
CA ASP A 418 10.87 -37.07 -7.49
C ASP A 418 10.00 -36.96 -6.23
N GLU A 419 9.01 -37.85 -6.04
CA GLU A 419 8.16 -37.85 -4.83
C GLU A 419 8.97 -38.19 -3.56
N ASN A 420 10.14 -38.82 -3.71
CA ASN A 420 10.98 -39.29 -2.60
C ASN A 420 12.30 -38.50 -2.42
N SER A 421 12.57 -37.46 -3.23
CA SER A 421 13.79 -36.64 -3.15
C SER A 421 13.50 -35.15 -3.26
N SER A 422 14.25 -34.32 -2.54
CA SER A 422 14.17 -32.84 -2.64
C SER A 422 14.83 -32.27 -3.91
N ASP A 423 15.46 -33.13 -4.72
CA ASP A 423 16.14 -32.71 -5.94
C ASP A 423 15.10 -32.41 -7.02
N THR A 424 15.02 -31.13 -7.39
CA THR A 424 14.20 -30.66 -8.51
C THR A 424 15.10 -30.02 -9.54
N PHE A 425 14.79 -30.24 -10.82
CA PHE A 425 15.47 -29.54 -11.91
C PHE A 425 14.46 -28.68 -12.70
N PRO A 426 14.80 -27.41 -12.99
CA PRO A 426 13.97 -26.55 -13.82
C PRO A 426 14.18 -26.85 -15.31
N LEU A 427 13.09 -27.02 -16.04
CA LEU A 427 13.03 -27.16 -17.50
C LEU A 427 12.30 -25.95 -18.09
N GLU A 428 12.95 -25.21 -18.97
CA GLU A 428 12.32 -24.18 -19.81
C GLU A 428 11.84 -24.84 -21.10
N PHE A 429 10.57 -24.66 -21.45
CA PHE A 429 9.90 -25.28 -22.58
C PHE A 429 9.18 -24.20 -23.41
N THR A 430 9.56 -23.99 -24.66
CA THR A 430 9.07 -22.88 -25.49
C THR A 430 8.38 -23.40 -26.75
N LEU A 431 7.13 -23.01 -27.00
CA LEU A 431 6.42 -23.37 -28.22
C LEU A 431 6.98 -22.62 -29.43
N THR A 432 7.46 -23.36 -30.43
CA THR A 432 7.93 -22.84 -31.73
C THR A 432 6.87 -22.99 -32.83
N GLY A 433 5.93 -23.93 -32.66
CA GLY A 433 4.78 -24.15 -33.55
C GLY A 433 3.57 -24.75 -32.81
N ALA A 434 2.54 -25.18 -33.54
CA ALA A 434 1.36 -25.83 -32.96
C ALA A 434 1.70 -27.18 -32.31
N ASP A 435 2.60 -27.96 -32.94
CA ASP A 435 3.04 -29.28 -32.49
C ASP A 435 4.56 -29.38 -32.33
N GLN A 436 5.24 -28.23 -32.26
CA GLN A 436 6.69 -28.15 -32.10
C GLN A 436 7.06 -27.25 -30.93
N ALA A 437 8.04 -27.69 -30.15
CA ALA A 437 8.56 -26.94 -29.03
C ALA A 437 10.08 -27.15 -28.86
N GLU A 438 10.71 -26.22 -28.16
CA GLU A 438 12.11 -26.28 -27.78
C GLU A 438 12.23 -26.34 -26.26
N GLY A 439 12.97 -27.31 -25.73
CA GLY A 439 13.19 -27.49 -24.30
C GLY A 439 14.66 -27.38 -23.90
N ARG A 440 14.93 -26.77 -22.73
CA ARG A 440 16.27 -26.66 -22.16
C ARG A 440 16.22 -26.83 -20.65
N ILE A 441 17.09 -27.69 -20.11
CA ILE A 441 17.31 -27.77 -18.66
C ILE A 441 18.09 -26.53 -18.22
N VAL A 442 17.54 -25.79 -17.26
CA VAL A 442 18.21 -24.64 -16.66
C VAL A 442 19.12 -25.17 -15.55
N VAL A 443 20.37 -25.48 -15.91
CA VAL A 443 21.35 -25.98 -14.96
C VAL A 443 21.69 -24.88 -13.95
N ALA A 444 21.46 -25.13 -12.67
CA ALA A 444 21.89 -24.24 -11.59
C ALA A 444 23.43 -24.11 -11.60
N SER A 445 23.92 -22.89 -11.42
CA SER A 445 25.30 -22.45 -11.59
C SER A 445 26.34 -23.21 -10.76
N ASP A 446 25.92 -24.02 -9.79
CA ASP A 446 26.80 -24.71 -8.83
C ASP A 446 27.25 -26.11 -9.25
N SER A 447 26.80 -26.64 -10.39
CA SER A 447 27.08 -28.04 -10.80
C SER A 447 28.34 -28.23 -11.67
N GLY A 448 29.07 -27.17 -12.01
CA GLY A 448 30.30 -27.26 -12.82
C GLY A 448 30.10 -27.73 -14.28
N THR A 449 28.88 -28.09 -14.67
CA THR A 449 28.52 -28.48 -16.04
C THR A 449 28.07 -27.28 -16.86
N PRO A 450 28.70 -26.97 -18.02
CA PRO A 450 28.27 -25.88 -18.88
C PRO A 450 26.86 -26.17 -19.41
N PRO A 451 25.97 -25.16 -19.47
CA PRO A 451 24.62 -25.36 -19.95
C PRO A 451 24.65 -25.75 -21.44
N PRO A 452 23.75 -26.63 -21.92
CA PRO A 452 23.79 -27.14 -23.28
C PRO A 452 23.72 -25.99 -24.30
N LYS A 453 24.52 -26.09 -25.37
CA LYS A 453 24.65 -25.04 -26.41
C LYS A 453 23.44 -24.91 -27.33
N LYS A 454 22.58 -25.94 -27.42
CA LYS A 454 21.38 -25.95 -28.26
C LYS A 454 20.17 -26.49 -27.48
N PRO A 455 18.96 -25.96 -27.71
CA PRO A 455 17.72 -26.50 -27.14
C PRO A 455 17.37 -27.84 -27.78
N TRP A 456 16.78 -28.75 -27.00
CA TRP A 456 16.21 -29.99 -27.49
C TRP A 456 14.90 -29.71 -28.23
N HIS A 457 14.68 -30.42 -29.34
CA HIS A 457 13.47 -30.26 -30.14
C HIS A 457 12.44 -31.31 -29.71
N PHE A 458 11.23 -30.85 -29.45
CA PHE A 458 10.09 -31.66 -29.03
C PHE A 458 9.00 -31.62 -30.09
N GLU A 459 8.42 -32.77 -30.39
CA GLU A 459 7.25 -32.92 -31.25
C GLU A 459 6.06 -33.46 -30.43
N ARG A 460 4.86 -32.96 -30.70
CA ARG A 460 3.62 -33.45 -30.06
C ARG A 460 3.16 -34.74 -30.76
N VAL A 461 3.04 -35.83 -30.00
CA VAL A 461 2.69 -37.16 -30.54
C VAL A 461 1.26 -37.59 -30.16
N GLY A 462 0.62 -36.90 -29.21
CA GLY A 462 -0.80 -37.10 -28.87
C GLY A 462 -1.37 -35.96 -28.03
N GLN A 463 -2.65 -35.63 -28.21
CA GLN A 463 -3.40 -34.65 -27.41
C GLN A 463 -4.19 -35.32 -26.29
#